data_AF-A0AAW1JY94-F1
#
_entry.id   AF-A0AAW1JY94-F1
#
_cell.length_a   1.000
_cell.length_b   1.000
_cell.length_c   1.000
_cell.angle_alpha   90.00
_cell.angle_beta   90.00
_cell.angle_gamma   90.00
#
_symmetry.space_group_name_H-M   'P 1'
#
loop_
_entity.id
_entity.type
_entity.pdbx_description
1 polymer ?
#
loop_
_entity_poly.entity_id
_entity_poly.type
_entity_poly.pdbx_seq_one_letter_code
_entity_poly.pdbx_strand_id
1 'polypeptide(L)'
;MQIKERKNKSPSFSQNLKEYSSNYANHSSVHGLKFLGERKRSKVERLFWLIIIIISLYFTSKAIIQIYAKWNNGVIAFTQIPTSVRNISFPAITICPQDNFKQTSFNYTYYYHFYQEGGNLTDEELRQFEDISMLCNPSTHEEGQLVTDSDVVDFYEEVA
;
A
#
# COMPACT_ATOMS: atom_id res chain seq x y z
N MET A 1 -75.57 -45.68 4.61
CA MET A 1 -74.83 -44.53 4.05
C MET A 1 -73.44 -44.52 4.68
N GLN A 2 -72.41 -44.98 3.98
CA GLN A 2 -71.03 -45.05 4.49
C GLN A 2 -70.33 -43.73 4.16
N ILE A 3 -69.97 -42.96 5.19
CA ILE A 3 -69.19 -41.72 5.04
C ILE A 3 -67.74 -42.14 4.76
N LYS A 4 -67.30 -41.93 3.51
CA LYS A 4 -65.91 -42.17 3.10
C LYS A 4 -65.05 -41.00 3.56
N GLU A 5 -64.29 -41.19 4.64
CA GLU A 5 -63.28 -40.23 5.09
C GLU A 5 -62.25 -39.97 3.98
N ARG A 6 -62.11 -38.70 3.55
CA ARG A 6 -61.03 -38.29 2.65
C ARG A 6 -59.73 -38.30 3.45
N LYS A 7 -58.86 -39.29 3.21
CA LYS A 7 -57.47 -39.27 3.71
C LYS A 7 -56.77 -38.03 3.18
N ASN A 8 -56.61 -37.01 4.03
CA ASN A 8 -55.88 -35.80 3.70
C ASN A 8 -54.38 -36.13 3.75
N LYS A 9 -53.74 -36.24 2.58
CA LYS A 9 -52.29 -36.48 2.50
C LYS A 9 -51.56 -35.25 3.02
N SER A 10 -50.78 -35.40 4.08
CA SER A 10 -49.86 -34.37 4.57
C SER A 10 -48.96 -33.88 3.42
N PRO A 11 -48.74 -32.57 3.25
CA PRO A 11 -47.94 -32.05 2.15
C PRO A 11 -46.49 -32.50 2.30
N SER A 12 -45.92 -33.04 1.23
CA SER A 12 -44.50 -33.41 1.14
C SER A 12 -43.60 -32.18 1.27
N PHE A 13 -42.41 -32.33 1.83
CA PHE A 13 -41.39 -31.27 1.92
C PHE A 13 -41.15 -30.55 0.59
N SER A 14 -41.18 -31.28 -0.54
CA SER A 14 -41.05 -30.72 -1.88
C SER A 14 -42.22 -29.81 -2.27
N GLN A 15 -43.44 -30.10 -1.79
CA GLN A 15 -44.61 -29.26 -2.02
C GLN A 15 -44.48 -27.94 -1.24
N ASN A 16 -44.02 -27.99 0.01
CA ASN A 16 -43.75 -26.79 0.82
C ASN A 16 -42.65 -25.92 0.19
N LEU A 17 -41.51 -26.51 -0.22
CA LEU A 17 -40.43 -25.78 -0.92
C LEU A 17 -40.91 -25.13 -2.22
N LYS A 18 -41.77 -25.81 -2.97
CA LYS A 18 -42.33 -25.29 -4.22
C LYS A 18 -43.31 -24.14 -3.95
N GLU A 19 -44.05 -24.20 -2.86
CA GLU A 19 -44.95 -23.14 -2.44
C GLU A 19 -44.18 -21.91 -1.96
N TYR A 20 -43.19 -22.08 -1.09
CA TYR A 20 -42.33 -20.98 -0.64
C TYR A 20 -41.53 -20.34 -1.78
N SER A 21 -40.92 -21.14 -2.66
CA SER A 21 -40.18 -20.60 -3.80
C SER A 21 -41.07 -19.86 -4.79
N SER A 22 -42.30 -20.35 -5.03
CA SER A 22 -43.30 -19.65 -5.85
C SER A 22 -43.77 -18.35 -5.19
N ASN A 23 -44.01 -18.35 -3.89
CA ASN A 23 -44.43 -17.14 -3.15
C ASN A 23 -43.32 -16.11 -3.11
N TYR A 24 -42.08 -16.53 -2.84
CA TYR A 24 -40.92 -15.65 -2.85
C TYR A 24 -40.66 -15.05 -4.24
N ALA A 25 -40.70 -15.88 -5.29
CA ALA A 25 -40.52 -15.41 -6.67
C ALA A 25 -41.56 -14.36 -7.10
N ASN A 26 -42.79 -14.45 -6.58
CA ASN A 26 -43.87 -13.51 -6.93
C ASN A 26 -43.80 -12.19 -6.15
N HIS A 27 -43.18 -12.16 -4.97
CA HIS A 27 -43.10 -10.98 -4.09
C HIS A 27 -41.70 -10.38 -3.98
N SER A 28 -40.69 -11.02 -4.57
CA SER A 28 -39.31 -10.52 -4.59
C SER A 28 -39.16 -9.33 -5.55
N SER A 29 -38.28 -8.40 -5.20
CA SER A 29 -37.82 -7.32 -6.09
C SER A 29 -36.85 -7.80 -7.17
N VAL A 30 -36.37 -9.05 -7.08
CA VAL A 30 -35.47 -9.64 -8.08
C VAL A 30 -36.27 -10.02 -9.32
N HIS A 31 -36.23 -9.15 -10.32
CA HIS A 31 -36.99 -9.26 -11.56
C HIS A 31 -36.88 -10.63 -12.24
N GLY A 32 -35.70 -11.25 -12.22
CA GLY A 32 -35.45 -12.57 -12.81
C GLY A 32 -36.20 -13.73 -12.16
N LEU A 33 -36.40 -13.69 -10.83
CA LEU A 33 -37.02 -14.79 -10.10
C LEU A 33 -38.51 -14.94 -10.41
N LYS A 34 -39.19 -13.83 -10.73
CA LYS A 34 -40.60 -13.82 -11.14
C LYS A 34 -40.86 -14.74 -12.34
N PHE A 35 -39.94 -14.75 -13.31
CA PHE A 35 -40.06 -15.58 -14.51
C PHE A 35 -39.87 -17.08 -14.23
N LEU A 36 -39.17 -17.46 -13.15
CA LEU A 36 -39.09 -18.86 -12.70
C LEU A 36 -40.34 -19.29 -11.92
N GLY A 37 -40.90 -18.41 -11.10
CA GLY A 37 -42.06 -18.70 -10.23
C GLY A 37 -43.41 -18.78 -10.95
N GLU A 38 -43.51 -18.26 -12.17
CA GLU A 38 -44.78 -18.16 -12.88
C GLU A 38 -45.27 -19.54 -13.39
N ARG A 39 -46.42 -19.98 -12.87
CA ARG A 39 -46.96 -21.34 -13.10
C ARG A 39 -47.36 -21.63 -14.55
N LYS A 40 -47.70 -20.61 -15.36
CA LYS A 40 -48.23 -20.73 -16.73
C LYS A 40 -47.17 -20.82 -17.85
N ARG A 41 -45.87 -20.71 -17.54
CA ARG A 41 -44.78 -20.69 -18.53
C ARG A 41 -44.25 -22.08 -18.87
N SER A 42 -43.76 -22.26 -20.11
CA SER A 42 -43.20 -23.53 -20.59
C SER A 42 -41.92 -23.92 -19.83
N LYS A 43 -41.62 -25.22 -19.75
CA LYS A 43 -40.40 -25.70 -19.06
C LYS A 43 -39.10 -25.19 -19.71
N VAL A 44 -39.10 -25.03 -21.04
CA VAL A 44 -37.94 -24.54 -21.81
C VAL A 44 -37.63 -23.10 -21.44
N GLU A 45 -38.67 -22.26 -21.35
CA GLU A 45 -38.50 -20.86 -21.01
C GLU A 45 -38.01 -20.66 -19.58
N ARG A 46 -38.47 -21.50 -18.63
CA ARG A 46 -37.92 -21.50 -17.26
C ARG A 46 -36.42 -21.84 -17.24
N LEU A 47 -35.98 -22.80 -18.05
CA LEU A 47 -34.57 -23.16 -18.14
C LEU A 47 -33.74 -22.02 -18.74
N PHE A 48 -34.26 -21.34 -19.75
CA PHE A 48 -33.63 -20.16 -20.34
C PHE A 48 -33.42 -19.04 -19.32
N TRP A 49 -34.47 -18.69 -18.55
CA TRP A 49 -34.36 -17.68 -17.49
C TRP A 49 -33.40 -18.09 -16.36
N LEU A 50 -33.39 -19.38 -16.00
CA LEU A 50 -32.45 -19.91 -15.01
C LEU A 50 -31.00 -19.73 -15.48
N ILE A 51 -30.70 -20.04 -16.75
CA ILE A 51 -29.37 -19.85 -17.34
C ILE A 51 -28.97 -18.37 -17.30
N ILE A 52 -29.87 -17.46 -17.70
CA ILE A 52 -29.60 -16.01 -17.65
C ILE A 52 -29.26 -15.53 -16.25
N ILE A 53 -30.01 -15.98 -15.22
CA ILE A 53 -29.76 -15.60 -13.83
C ILE A 53 -28.39 -16.10 -13.36
N ILE A 54 -28.03 -17.34 -13.67
CA ILE A 54 -26.72 -17.90 -13.31
C ILE A 54 -25.59 -17.10 -13.96
N ILE A 55 -25.73 -16.82 -15.26
CA ILE A 55 -24.74 -16.03 -16.00
C ILE A 55 -24.60 -14.63 -15.40
N SER A 56 -25.71 -13.96 -15.13
CA SER A 56 -25.73 -12.62 -14.51
C SER A 56 -25.07 -12.62 -13.13
N LEU A 57 -25.37 -13.62 -12.29
CA LEU A 57 -24.77 -13.77 -10.98
C LEU A 57 -23.26 -13.97 -11.10
N TYR A 58 -22.81 -14.84 -12.01
CA TYR A 58 -21.39 -15.08 -12.25
C TYR A 58 -20.63 -13.81 -12.63
N PHE A 59 -21.12 -13.06 -13.63
CA PHE A 59 -20.49 -11.80 -14.04
C PHE A 59 -20.49 -10.75 -12.93
N THR A 60 -21.59 -10.64 -12.20
CA THR A 60 -21.71 -9.68 -11.08
C THR A 60 -20.72 -10.02 -9.97
N SER A 61 -20.60 -11.30 -9.58
CA SER A 61 -19.62 -11.74 -8.59
C SER A 61 -18.18 -11.44 -9.05
N LYS A 62 -17.85 -11.70 -10.32
CA LYS A 62 -16.51 -11.38 -10.86
C LYS A 62 -16.23 -9.88 -10.83
N ALA A 63 -17.20 -9.04 -11.18
CA ALA A 63 -17.06 -7.59 -11.10
C ALA A 63 -16.84 -7.10 -9.66
N ILE A 64 -17.61 -7.64 -8.70
CA ILE A 64 -17.44 -7.32 -7.27
C ILE A 64 -16.04 -7.68 -6.79
N ILE A 65 -15.55 -8.89 -7.11
CA ILE A 65 -14.19 -9.34 -6.73
C ILE A 65 -13.13 -8.39 -7.30
N GLN A 66 -13.26 -7.97 -8.56
CA GLN A 66 -12.31 -7.05 -9.18
C GLN A 66 -12.32 -5.66 -8.52
N ILE A 67 -13.50 -5.12 -8.24
CA ILE A 67 -13.64 -3.83 -7.56
C ILE A 67 -13.07 -3.91 -6.15
N TYR A 68 -13.35 -5.01 -5.43
CA TYR A 68 -12.81 -5.24 -4.10
C TYR A 68 -11.28 -5.37 -4.10
N ALA A 69 -10.71 -6.10 -5.06
CA ALA A 69 -9.26 -6.19 -5.22
C ALA A 69 -8.62 -4.81 -5.50
N LYS A 70 -9.25 -4.00 -6.37
CA LYS A 70 -8.81 -2.63 -6.63
C LYS A 70 -8.88 -1.76 -5.37
N TRP A 71 -9.94 -1.89 -4.58
CA TRP A 71 -10.09 -1.16 -3.32
C TRP A 71 -9.02 -1.57 -2.30
N ASN A 72 -8.77 -2.88 -2.14
CA ASN A 72 -7.76 -3.39 -1.21
C ASN A 72 -6.32 -2.98 -1.57
N ASN A 73 -6.04 -2.81 -2.86
CA ASN A 73 -4.74 -2.33 -3.34
C ASN A 73 -4.53 -0.82 -3.13
N GLY A 74 -5.45 -0.13 -2.45
CA GLY A 74 -5.27 1.27 -2.08
C GLY A 74 -5.26 2.20 -3.29
N VAL A 75 -6.23 2.07 -4.20
CA VAL A 75 -6.40 3.06 -5.27
C VAL A 75 -6.80 4.39 -4.64
N ILE A 76 -5.79 5.25 -4.40
CA ILE A 76 -5.98 6.62 -3.96
C ILE A 76 -6.10 7.48 -5.22
N ALA A 77 -7.26 8.11 -5.41
CA ALA A 77 -7.41 9.12 -6.44
C ALA A 77 -6.77 10.42 -5.94
N PHE A 78 -5.69 10.88 -6.59
CA PHE A 78 -5.09 12.17 -6.30
C PHE A 78 -5.88 13.27 -7.00
N THR A 79 -6.81 13.90 -6.29
CA THR A 79 -7.46 15.13 -6.76
C THR A 79 -6.62 16.31 -6.33
N GLN A 80 -5.83 16.88 -7.24
CA GLN A 80 -5.10 18.12 -6.99
C GLN A 80 -6.04 19.31 -7.16
N ILE A 81 -6.37 19.99 -6.07
CA ILE A 81 -7.06 21.28 -6.10
C ILE A 81 -5.96 22.35 -6.09
N PRO A 82 -5.80 23.16 -7.14
CA PRO A 82 -4.79 24.20 -7.15
C PRO A 82 -5.10 25.23 -6.07
N THR A 83 -4.17 25.43 -5.14
CA THR A 83 -4.22 26.52 -4.17
C THR A 83 -3.61 27.78 -4.78
N SER A 84 -4.19 28.94 -4.48
CA SER A 84 -3.63 30.23 -4.91
C SER A 84 -2.26 30.44 -4.26
N VAL A 85 -1.28 30.95 -5.02
CA VAL A 85 0.11 31.19 -4.58
C VAL A 85 0.17 32.06 -3.31
N ARG A 86 -0.81 32.95 -3.11
CA ARG A 86 -0.88 33.83 -1.92
C ARG A 86 -1.19 33.10 -0.61
N ASN A 87 -1.66 31.85 -0.67
CA ASN A 87 -2.14 31.08 0.48
C ASN A 87 -1.13 30.03 0.96
N ILE A 88 0.11 30.05 0.44
CA ILE A 88 1.17 29.10 0.78
C ILE A 88 2.10 29.76 1.80
N SER A 89 2.25 29.15 2.98
CA SER A 89 3.18 29.62 4.01
C SER A 89 4.63 29.41 3.56
N PHE A 90 5.50 30.35 3.91
CA PHE A 90 6.93 30.24 3.62
C PHE A 90 7.53 29.02 4.34
N PRO A 91 8.33 28.18 3.64
CA PRO A 91 8.90 26.98 4.26
C PRO A 91 10.00 27.34 5.26
N ALA A 92 10.28 26.44 6.19
CA ALA A 92 11.49 26.53 7.00
C ALA A 92 12.71 26.25 6.11
N ILE A 93 13.65 27.19 6.06
CA ILE A 93 14.93 27.02 5.35
C ILE A 93 15.98 26.68 6.40
N THR A 94 16.61 25.51 6.27
CA THR A 94 17.78 25.12 7.07
C THR A 94 19.01 25.21 6.17
N ILE A 95 20.00 25.98 6.60
CA ILE A 95 21.29 26.11 5.91
C ILE A 95 22.34 25.38 6.75
N CYS A 96 22.94 24.34 6.19
CA CYS A 96 24.06 23.64 6.80
C CYS A 96 25.36 24.05 6.10
N PRO A 97 26.45 24.30 6.83
CA PRO A 97 27.78 24.34 6.23
C PRO A 97 28.11 22.98 5.61
N GLN A 98 28.94 22.99 4.57
CA GLN A 98 29.44 21.76 3.94
C GLN A 98 30.43 21.03 4.85
N ASP A 99 31.17 21.79 5.67
CA ASP A 99 32.14 21.26 6.63
C ASP A 99 31.40 20.88 7.93
N ASN A 100 31.61 19.64 8.38
CA ASN A 100 31.03 19.10 9.62
C ASN A 100 31.95 19.27 10.84
N PHE A 101 32.97 20.12 10.74
CA PHE A 101 33.94 20.40 11.81
C PHE A 101 34.24 21.90 11.89
N LYS A 102 34.66 22.34 13.07
CA LYS A 102 35.05 23.73 13.32
C LYS A 102 36.53 23.93 13.02
N GLN A 103 36.85 24.92 12.19
CA GLN A 103 38.25 25.35 11.97
C GLN A 103 38.97 25.75 13.26
N THR A 104 38.23 26.18 14.29
CA THR A 104 38.78 26.51 15.61
C THR A 104 39.24 25.30 16.40
N SER A 105 38.62 24.13 16.17
CA SER A 105 38.97 22.87 16.84
C SER A 105 40.02 22.12 16.03
N PHE A 106 39.89 22.11 14.70
CA PHE A 106 40.87 21.49 13.81
C PHE A 106 41.06 22.30 12.52
N ASN A 107 42.29 22.79 12.29
CA ASN A 107 42.61 23.56 11.09
C ASN A 107 42.99 22.64 9.93
N TYR A 108 41.98 22.03 9.32
CA TYR A 108 42.17 21.12 8.17
C TYR A 108 42.98 21.76 7.04
N THR A 109 42.74 23.03 6.72
CA THR A 109 43.44 23.77 5.67
C THR A 109 44.95 23.83 5.93
N TYR A 110 45.37 24.06 7.18
CA TYR A 110 46.78 24.07 7.56
C TYR A 110 47.43 22.71 7.32
N TYR A 111 46.84 21.63 7.83
CA TYR A 111 47.37 20.28 7.68
C TYR A 111 47.39 19.82 6.22
N TYR A 112 46.35 20.16 5.45
CA TYR A 112 46.29 19.88 4.01
C TYR A 112 47.45 20.53 3.25
N HIS A 113 47.71 21.82 3.47
CA HIS A 113 48.82 22.52 2.81
C HIS A 113 50.18 22.00 3.28
N PHE A 114 50.36 21.81 4.59
CA PHE A 114 51.59 21.28 5.15
C PHE A 114 51.93 19.89 4.60
N TYR A 115 50.94 19.00 4.49
CA TYR A 115 51.11 17.67 3.90
C TYR A 115 51.46 17.74 2.40
N GLN A 116 50.77 18.60 1.62
CA GLN A 116 51.07 18.76 0.19
C GLN A 116 52.45 19.37 -0.09
N GLU A 117 52.95 20.23 0.79
CA GLU A 117 54.27 20.83 0.68
C GLU A 117 55.41 19.88 1.11
N GLY A 118 55.09 18.65 1.53
CA GLY A 118 56.06 17.66 1.98
C GLY A 118 56.52 17.85 3.42
N GLY A 119 55.71 18.53 4.23
CA GLY A 119 55.91 18.63 5.67
C GLY A 119 55.84 17.26 6.36
N ASN A 120 56.59 17.10 7.44
CA ASN A 120 56.61 15.87 8.22
C ASN A 120 55.64 15.99 9.40
N LEU A 121 54.47 15.36 9.29
CA LEU A 121 53.49 15.25 10.37
C LEU A 121 53.89 14.16 11.35
N THR A 122 53.54 14.33 12.62
CA THR A 122 53.59 13.23 13.58
C THR A 122 52.56 12.15 13.22
N ASP A 123 52.78 10.92 13.67
CA ASP A 123 51.85 9.81 13.42
C ASP A 123 50.43 10.11 13.94
N GLU A 124 50.31 10.95 14.98
CA GLU A 124 49.03 11.39 15.55
C GLU A 124 48.33 12.43 14.65
N GLU A 125 49.05 13.48 14.23
CA GLU A 125 48.51 14.52 13.34
C GLU A 125 48.11 13.96 11.97
N LEU A 126 48.90 12.99 11.45
CA LEU A 126 48.59 12.33 10.19
C LEU A 126 47.27 11.54 10.28
N ARG A 127 47.06 10.80 11.38
CA ARG A 127 45.81 10.06 11.61
C ARG A 127 44.61 10.99 11.71
N GLN A 128 44.72 12.06 12.50
CA GLN A 128 43.65 13.06 12.62
C GLN A 128 43.31 13.73 11.28
N PHE A 129 44.33 14.03 10.47
CA PHE A 129 44.16 14.57 9.13
C PHE A 129 43.45 13.58 8.18
N GLU A 130 43.88 12.31 8.18
CA GLU A 130 43.26 11.23 7.42
C GLU A 130 41.80 11.03 7.84
N ASP A 131 41.51 11.00 9.13
CA ASP A 131 40.16 10.84 9.68
C ASP A 131 39.23 11.95 9.18
N ILE A 132 39.58 13.23 9.39
CA ILE A 132 38.74 14.34 8.92
C ILE A 132 38.64 14.39 7.39
N SER A 133 39.68 13.98 6.65
CA SER A 133 39.64 13.96 5.18
C SER A 133 38.56 13.03 4.62
N MET A 134 38.20 11.97 5.35
CA MET A 134 37.10 11.06 4.98
C MET A 134 35.74 11.77 4.96
N LEU A 135 35.56 12.83 5.76
CA LEU A 135 34.32 13.62 5.80
C LEU A 135 34.20 14.59 4.63
N CYS A 136 35.31 15.09 4.09
CA CYS A 136 35.34 16.12 3.06
C CYS A 136 35.22 15.58 1.63
N ASN A 137 35.70 14.36 1.35
CA ASN A 137 35.61 13.77 0.02
C ASN A 137 35.58 12.23 0.02
N PRO A 138 34.40 11.59 -0.09
CA PRO A 138 34.28 10.14 -0.03
C PRO A 138 34.81 9.43 -1.28
N SER A 139 35.15 10.14 -2.38
CA SER A 139 35.61 9.53 -3.64
C SER A 139 37.13 9.49 -3.80
N THR A 140 37.91 9.99 -2.84
CA THR A 140 39.39 9.98 -2.90
C THR A 140 40.05 8.80 -2.20
N HIS A 141 39.29 7.93 -1.52
CA HIS A 141 39.84 6.75 -0.86
C HIS A 141 39.07 5.48 -1.27
N GLU A 142 39.62 4.70 -2.21
CA GLU A 142 39.07 3.41 -2.64
C GLU A 142 39.36 2.26 -1.65
N GLU A 143 40.13 2.47 -0.58
CA GLU A 143 40.34 1.47 0.47
C GLU A 143 40.40 2.11 1.86
N GLY A 144 39.31 2.76 2.27
CA GLY A 144 39.10 3.06 3.69
C GLY A 144 38.65 1.79 4.41
N GLN A 145 39.53 1.20 5.22
CA GLN A 145 39.12 0.17 6.17
C GLN A 145 37.98 0.78 7.03
N LEU A 146 36.90 0.04 7.31
CA LEU A 146 35.88 0.48 8.25
C LEU A 146 36.52 0.58 9.64
N VAL A 147 37.14 1.72 9.95
CA VAL A 147 37.68 2.02 11.27
C VAL A 147 36.51 2.48 12.12
N THR A 148 35.71 1.51 12.58
CA THR A 148 34.75 1.71 13.67
C THR A 148 35.50 1.65 14.99
N ASP A 149 36.52 2.48 15.15
CA ASP A 149 37.23 2.62 16.41
C ASP A 149 36.59 3.73 17.24
N SER A 150 36.47 3.51 18.55
CA SER A 150 35.84 4.47 19.47
C SER A 150 36.57 5.82 19.40
N ASP A 151 37.88 5.77 19.28
CA ASP A 151 38.78 6.92 19.29
C ASP A 151 38.49 7.89 18.11
N VAL A 152 38.09 7.37 16.95
CA VAL A 152 37.75 8.19 15.77
C VAL A 152 36.40 8.90 15.96
N VAL A 153 35.44 8.22 16.60
CA VAL A 153 34.13 8.81 16.94
C VAL A 153 34.30 9.92 17.97
N ASP A 154 35.11 9.67 19.01
CA ASP A 154 35.42 10.65 20.05
C ASP A 154 36.10 11.90 19.43
N PHE A 155 37.02 11.70 18.48
CA PHE A 155 37.65 12.80 17.74
C PHE A 155 36.64 13.58 16.89
N TYR A 156 35.73 12.92 16.18
CA TYR A 156 34.68 13.62 15.42
C TYR A 156 33.74 14.42 16.33
N GLU A 157 33.37 13.90 17.49
CA GLU A 157 32.59 14.65 18.47
C GLU A 157 33.35 15.85 19.05
N GLU A 158 34.68 15.76 19.19
CA GLU A 158 35.52 16.86 19.64
C GLU A 158 35.62 17.99 18.60
N VAL A 159 35.74 17.65 17.32
CA VAL A 159 35.96 18.64 16.25
C VAL A 159 34.68 19.22 15.65
N ALA A 160 33.52 18.58 15.85
CA ALA A 160 32.19 19.06 15.45
C ALA A 160 31.80 20.36 16.19
#